data_AF-A0A2G5HHC9-F1
#
_entry.id   AF-A0A2G5HHC9-F1
#
_cell.length_a   1.000
_cell.length_b   1.000
_cell.length_c   1.000
_cell.angle_alpha   90.00
_cell.angle_beta   90.00
_cell.angle_gamma   90.00
#
_symmetry.space_group_name_H-M   'P 1'
#
loop_
_entity.id
_entity.type
_entity.pdbx_description
1 polymer ?
#
loop_
_entity_poly.entity_id
_entity_poly.type
_entity_poly.pdbx_seq_one_letter_code
_entity_poly.pdbx_strand_id
1 'polypeptide(L)'
;MLRSQISTTETILGHRIPEAALSMSGPDEGSHYGSPVADVVRKAFSLVGLEYTQIIAYSYYGEPLLYPENSIMAAHNLGLCHPYNVSSEYCLGPGRRDRLGREQDYMVGYYTDALEVILTSPTALAYSVTPYPYADYELGENMRQQNPDESFYWEQVRHLLSTPLLRHVWKPTRVVMYGDRSNDTQMQQLSKGVLKAFLADEEQPDWVKDKVNPVFAGAMGAAEFTKRELFWNKEKPISELASPPKVYL
;
A
#
# COMPACT_ATOMS: atom_id res chain seq x y z
N MET A 1 2.97 -10.72 -20.32
CA MET A 1 2.00 -10.02 -19.47
C MET A 1 2.11 -8.50 -19.61
N LEU A 2 3.21 -7.86 -19.16
CA LEU A 2 3.39 -6.40 -19.19
C LEU A 2 3.12 -5.73 -20.55
N ARG A 3 3.71 -6.23 -21.65
CA ARG A 3 3.46 -5.68 -23.01
C ARG A 3 1.98 -5.68 -23.40
N SER A 4 1.25 -6.73 -23.03
CA SER A 4 -0.19 -6.84 -23.31
C SER A 4 -0.99 -5.86 -22.47
N GLN A 5 -0.63 -5.67 -21.20
CA GLN A 5 -1.29 -4.69 -20.34
C GLN A 5 -1.07 -3.27 -20.86
N ILE A 6 0.17 -2.93 -21.23
CA ILE A 6 0.50 -1.61 -21.79
C ILE A 6 -0.29 -1.36 -23.06
N SER A 7 -0.26 -2.28 -24.02
CA SER A 7 -0.99 -2.12 -25.29
C SER A 7 -2.50 -1.95 -25.09
N THR A 8 -3.10 -2.70 -24.16
CA THR A 8 -4.52 -2.53 -23.80
C THR A 8 -4.77 -1.16 -23.19
N THR A 9 -3.94 -0.72 -22.25
CA THR A 9 -4.11 0.59 -21.61
C THR A 9 -3.91 1.74 -22.59
N GLU A 10 -2.89 1.69 -23.47
CA GLU A 10 -2.68 2.67 -24.53
C GLU A 10 -3.88 2.75 -25.50
N THR A 11 -4.48 1.60 -25.81
CA THR A 11 -5.69 1.55 -26.64
C THR A 11 -6.87 2.23 -25.94
N ILE A 12 -7.05 1.99 -24.64
CA ILE A 12 -8.12 2.60 -23.84
C ILE A 12 -7.91 4.12 -23.69
N LEU A 13 -6.67 4.55 -23.44
CA LEU A 13 -6.31 5.96 -23.27
C LEU A 13 -6.24 6.73 -24.60
N GLY A 14 -6.11 6.04 -25.74
CA GLY A 14 -5.97 6.65 -27.06
C GLY A 14 -4.61 7.31 -27.30
N HIS A 15 -3.64 7.11 -26.42
CA HIS A 15 -2.27 7.62 -26.55
C HIS A 15 -1.27 6.66 -25.93
N ARG A 16 0.01 6.85 -26.26
CA ARG A 16 1.09 6.05 -25.68
C ARG A 16 1.32 6.37 -24.21
N ILE A 17 1.80 5.38 -23.47
CA ILE A 17 2.25 5.52 -22.09
C ILE A 17 3.78 5.55 -22.13
N PRO A 18 4.43 6.70 -21.87
CA PRO A 18 5.89 6.79 -21.94
C PRO A 18 6.57 6.26 -20.68
N GLU A 19 5.88 6.31 -19.54
CA GLU A 19 6.44 6.06 -18.22
C GLU A 19 5.43 5.34 -17.32
N ALA A 20 5.93 4.58 -16.35
CA ALA A 20 5.11 3.98 -15.32
C ALA A 20 5.91 3.75 -14.05
N ALA A 21 5.20 3.57 -12.94
CA ALA A 21 5.78 3.19 -11.66
C ALA A 21 5.37 1.77 -11.27
N LEU A 22 6.11 1.18 -10.33
CA LEU A 22 5.84 -0.13 -9.77
C LEU A 22 5.81 -0.03 -8.25
N SER A 23 4.86 -0.73 -7.64
CA SER A 23 4.85 -1.02 -6.21
C SER A 23 5.21 -2.50 -6.00
N MET A 24 6.12 -2.79 -5.08
CA MET A 24 6.55 -4.16 -4.78
C MET A 24 6.80 -4.36 -3.30
N SER A 25 6.45 -5.51 -2.75
CA SER A 25 6.72 -5.85 -1.35
C SER A 25 8.22 -5.87 -1.09
N GLY A 26 8.72 -5.06 -0.16
CA GLY A 26 10.01 -5.29 0.49
C GLY A 26 9.70 -5.99 1.79
N PRO A 27 10.05 -7.28 1.95
CA PRO A 27 11.44 -7.64 2.21
C PRO A 27 11.78 -9.10 1.83
N ASP A 28 12.60 -9.33 0.81
CA ASP A 28 13.44 -10.53 0.84
C ASP A 28 14.75 -10.12 1.51
N GLU A 29 15.22 -10.91 2.48
CA GLU A 29 16.49 -10.72 3.21
C GLU A 29 17.72 -10.54 2.29
N GLY A 30 17.57 -10.74 0.98
CA GLY A 30 18.57 -10.45 -0.05
C GLY A 30 18.68 -8.97 -0.48
N SER A 31 17.74 -8.09 -0.13
CA SER A 31 17.77 -6.66 -0.52
C SER A 31 18.59 -5.77 0.42
N HIS A 32 19.12 -6.33 1.51
CA HIS A 32 20.03 -5.62 2.42
C HIS A 32 21.35 -5.15 1.79
N TYR A 33 21.61 -5.51 0.52
CA TYR A 33 22.81 -5.15 -0.22
C TYR A 33 22.53 -4.63 -1.65
N GLY A 34 21.92 -3.45 -1.75
CA GLY A 34 22.14 -2.50 -2.86
C GLY A 34 21.11 -2.47 -3.99
N SER A 35 21.53 -1.84 -5.10
CA SER A 35 20.77 -1.50 -6.32
C SER A 35 20.21 -2.64 -7.24
N PRO A 36 20.39 -3.97 -7.04
CA PRO A 36 20.00 -4.96 -8.04
C PRO A 36 18.52 -4.91 -8.47
N VAL A 37 17.59 -4.70 -7.53
CA VAL A 37 16.15 -4.75 -7.84
C VAL A 37 15.74 -3.55 -8.69
N ALA A 38 16.21 -2.35 -8.35
CA ALA A 38 15.92 -1.14 -9.10
C ALA A 38 16.40 -1.24 -10.56
N ASP A 39 17.60 -1.80 -10.78
CA ASP A 39 18.16 -1.96 -12.12
C ASP A 39 17.44 -3.04 -12.92
N VAL A 40 17.00 -4.13 -12.26
CA VAL A 40 16.14 -5.15 -12.87
C VAL A 40 14.80 -4.55 -13.28
N VAL A 41 14.16 -3.74 -12.43
CA VAL A 41 12.89 -3.06 -12.74
C VAL A 41 13.07 -2.09 -13.91
N ARG A 42 14.08 -1.21 -13.86
CA ARG A 42 14.39 -0.29 -14.97
C ARG A 42 14.63 -1.04 -16.28
N LYS A 43 15.36 -2.16 -16.24
CA LYS A 43 15.60 -3.01 -17.41
C LYS A 43 14.33 -3.70 -17.90
N ALA A 44 13.45 -4.16 -17.01
CA ALA A 44 12.18 -4.76 -17.38
C ALA A 44 11.25 -3.74 -18.07
N PHE A 45 11.22 -2.50 -17.57
CA PHE A 45 10.45 -1.41 -18.15
C PHE A 45 11.00 -1.00 -19.53
N SER A 46 12.32 -0.87 -19.68
CA SER A 46 12.92 -0.53 -20.96
C SER A 46 12.70 -1.60 -22.04
N LEU A 47 12.66 -2.88 -21.67
CA LEU A 47 12.32 -4.00 -22.58
C LEU A 47 10.89 -3.94 -23.14
N VAL A 48 10.01 -3.16 -22.50
CA VAL A 48 8.63 -2.93 -22.94
C VAL A 48 8.39 -1.50 -23.43
N GLY A 49 9.45 -0.71 -23.58
CA GLY A 49 9.39 0.66 -24.11
C GLY A 49 8.88 1.69 -23.10
N LEU A 50 8.97 1.40 -21.80
CA LEU A 50 8.60 2.32 -20.73
C LEU A 50 9.83 2.85 -20.00
N GLU A 51 9.74 4.10 -19.54
CA GLU A 51 10.62 4.65 -18.52
C GLU A 51 10.07 4.30 -17.12
N TYR A 52 10.96 3.98 -16.18
CA TYR A 52 10.58 3.73 -14.79
C TYR A 52 10.52 5.05 -14.04
N THR A 53 9.32 5.45 -13.60
CA THR A 53 9.11 6.61 -12.74
C THR A 53 9.35 6.21 -11.29
N GLN A 54 10.42 6.74 -10.71
CA GLN A 54 10.69 6.60 -9.28
C GLN A 54 9.78 7.56 -8.49
N ILE A 55 8.87 6.99 -7.70
CA ILE A 55 7.90 7.78 -6.92
C ILE A 55 8.48 8.22 -5.56
N ILE A 56 9.18 7.32 -4.86
CA ILE A 56 9.77 7.59 -3.53
C ILE A 56 11.24 7.20 -3.56
N ALA A 57 12.11 8.05 -3.00
CA ALA A 57 13.48 7.73 -2.68
C ALA A 57 13.59 7.57 -1.16
N TYR A 58 13.43 6.35 -0.63
CA TYR A 58 13.57 6.16 0.82
C TYR A 58 15.04 6.05 1.19
N SER A 59 15.57 7.06 1.89
CA SER A 59 17.00 7.19 2.17
C SER A 59 17.54 6.12 3.12
N TYR A 60 16.71 5.46 3.92
CA TYR A 60 17.17 4.46 4.90
C TYR A 60 17.57 3.13 4.25
N TYR A 61 16.98 2.79 3.10
CA TYR A 61 17.25 1.53 2.40
C TYR A 61 17.88 1.73 1.01
N GLY A 62 17.99 2.98 0.53
CA GLY A 62 18.60 3.29 -0.78
C GLY A 62 17.80 2.76 -1.97
N GLU A 63 16.63 2.17 -1.72
CA GLU A 63 15.79 1.56 -2.76
C GLU A 63 14.71 2.55 -3.22
N PRO A 64 14.56 2.74 -4.55
CA PRO A 64 13.56 3.61 -5.15
C PRO A 64 12.17 2.95 -5.20
N LEU A 65 11.81 2.20 -4.16
CA LEU A 65 10.64 1.32 -4.18
C LEU A 65 9.47 1.95 -3.43
N LEU A 66 8.34 2.00 -4.12
CA LEU A 66 7.06 2.19 -3.49
C LEU A 66 6.61 0.84 -2.93
N TYR A 67 6.36 0.76 -1.63
CA TYR A 67 5.86 -0.47 -1.03
C TYR A 67 4.32 -0.54 -1.09
N PRO A 68 3.72 -1.74 -1.10
CA PRO A 68 2.27 -1.92 -1.18
C PRO A 68 1.54 -1.18 -0.06
N GLU A 69 2.02 -1.26 1.17
CA GLU A 69 1.42 -0.61 2.34
C GLU A 69 1.39 0.92 2.20
N ASN A 70 2.47 1.54 1.71
CA ASN A 70 2.50 2.97 1.41
C ASN A 70 1.38 3.33 0.43
N SER A 71 1.28 2.52 -0.62
CA SER A 71 0.31 2.72 -1.69
C SER A 71 -1.11 2.56 -1.16
N ILE A 72 -1.39 1.50 -0.42
CA ILE A 72 -2.71 1.23 0.14
C ILE A 72 -3.12 2.39 1.07
N MET A 73 -2.24 2.84 1.96
CA MET A 73 -2.52 4.02 2.80
C MET A 73 -2.87 5.25 1.97
N ALA A 74 -2.05 5.56 0.95
CA ALA A 74 -2.26 6.71 0.08
C ALA A 74 -3.60 6.64 -0.68
N ALA A 75 -4.01 5.45 -1.12
CA ALA A 75 -5.28 5.24 -1.82
C ALA A 75 -6.48 5.66 -0.97
N HIS A 76 -6.40 5.40 0.33
CA HIS A 76 -7.41 5.77 1.33
C HIS A 76 -7.24 7.22 1.85
N ASN A 77 -6.39 8.03 1.22
CA ASN A 77 -6.01 9.38 1.65
C ASN A 77 -5.44 9.43 3.08
N LEU A 78 -4.87 8.32 3.57
CA LEU A 78 -4.31 8.21 4.90
C LEU A 78 -2.85 8.66 4.88
N GLY A 79 -2.43 9.42 5.88
CA GLY A 79 -1.05 9.88 6.00
C GLY A 79 -0.57 10.77 4.83
N LEU A 80 -1.51 11.40 4.13
CA LEU A 80 -1.26 12.37 3.07
C LEU A 80 -1.68 13.76 3.54
N CYS A 81 -0.88 14.78 3.19
CA CYS A 81 -1.26 16.18 3.33
C CYS A 81 -1.52 16.79 1.95
N HIS A 82 -2.60 17.53 1.78
CA HIS A 82 -2.80 18.41 0.63
C HIS A 82 -2.31 19.83 0.97
N PRO A 83 -1.64 20.55 0.06
CA PRO A 83 -1.36 20.23 -1.35
C PRO A 83 -0.02 19.49 -1.59
N TYR A 84 0.16 18.30 -1.02
CA TYR A 84 1.32 17.41 -1.20
C TYR A 84 2.68 18.03 -0.80
N ASN A 85 2.64 19.15 -0.08
CA ASN A 85 3.77 20.04 0.20
C ASN A 85 4.44 19.75 1.54
N VAL A 86 4.60 18.49 1.98
CA VAL A 86 5.28 18.29 3.26
C VAL A 86 5.96 16.94 3.44
N SER A 87 7.28 16.99 3.64
CA SER A 87 8.07 15.94 4.29
C SER A 87 7.87 15.91 5.82
N SER A 88 6.84 16.61 6.34
CA SER A 88 6.58 16.74 7.78
C SER A 88 5.17 16.30 8.15
N GLU A 89 4.97 15.88 9.40
CA GLU A 89 3.68 15.50 9.99
C GLU A 89 2.65 16.65 10.06
N TYR A 90 3.02 17.86 9.63
CA TYR A 90 2.16 19.04 9.65
C TYR A 90 1.59 19.31 8.26
N CYS A 91 0.28 19.22 8.10
CA CYS A 91 -0.36 19.64 6.87
C CYS A 91 -0.40 21.17 6.80
N LEU A 92 0.22 21.76 5.77
CA LEU A 92 0.27 23.20 5.58
C LEU A 92 -0.94 23.67 4.75
N GLY A 93 -1.92 24.26 5.42
CA GLY A 93 -3.07 24.92 4.78
C GLY A 93 -3.31 26.33 5.35
N PRO A 94 -4.01 27.23 4.63
CA PRO A 94 -4.33 28.56 5.14
C PRO A 94 -5.17 28.45 6.41
N GLY A 95 -4.58 28.83 7.55
CA GLY A 95 -5.24 28.84 8.87
C GLY A 95 -5.30 27.49 9.60
N ARG A 96 -4.67 26.42 9.10
CA ARG A 96 -4.64 25.10 9.78
C ARG A 96 -3.22 24.57 9.90
N ARG A 97 -2.84 24.22 11.14
CA ARG A 97 -1.66 23.40 11.48
C ARG A 97 -2.16 22.06 12.00
N ASP A 98 -2.95 21.37 11.19
CA ASP A 98 -3.46 20.05 11.57
C ASP A 98 -2.29 19.07 11.46
N ARG A 99 -1.92 18.48 12.61
CA ARG A 99 -0.90 17.43 12.66
C ARG A 99 -1.59 16.10 12.34
N LEU A 100 -1.00 15.33 11.43
CA LEU A 100 -1.46 13.97 11.18
C LEU A 100 -1.27 13.13 12.45
N GLY A 101 -2.31 12.39 12.83
CA GLY A 101 -2.24 11.42 13.91
C GLY A 101 -1.20 10.34 13.58
N ARG A 102 -0.44 9.89 14.57
CA ARG A 102 0.39 8.69 14.43
C ARG A 102 -0.52 7.48 14.61
N GLU A 103 -0.61 6.69 13.57
CA GLU A 103 -1.53 5.57 13.47
C GLU A 103 -0.72 4.28 13.28
N GLN A 104 -1.36 3.18 13.63
CA GLN A 104 -0.81 1.86 13.40
C GLN A 104 -1.83 1.01 12.67
N ASP A 105 -1.49 0.60 11.46
CA ASP A 105 -2.40 -0.07 10.56
C ASP A 105 -2.17 -1.59 10.62
N TYR A 106 -3.27 -2.32 10.75
CA TYR A 106 -3.34 -3.77 10.56
C TYR A 106 -3.98 -4.02 9.19
N MET A 107 -3.15 -4.32 8.20
CA MET A 107 -3.58 -4.44 6.81
C MET A 107 -3.69 -5.92 6.46
N VAL A 108 -4.82 -6.34 5.90
CA VAL A 108 -5.09 -7.72 5.51
C VAL A 108 -5.35 -7.78 4.01
N GLY A 109 -4.40 -8.38 3.29
CA GLY A 109 -4.49 -8.63 1.86
C GLY A 109 -4.98 -10.05 1.64
N TYR A 110 -6.23 -10.22 1.17
CA TYR A 110 -6.77 -11.55 0.85
C TYR A 110 -6.97 -11.66 -0.66
N TYR A 111 -6.25 -12.62 -1.25
CA TYR A 111 -6.20 -12.82 -2.68
C TYR A 111 -6.67 -14.20 -3.11
N THR A 112 -6.88 -14.35 -4.41
CA THR A 112 -7.13 -15.66 -5.01
C THR A 112 -6.02 -16.68 -4.67
N ASP A 113 -4.76 -16.27 -4.63
CA ASP A 113 -3.60 -17.18 -4.48
C ASP A 113 -2.71 -16.90 -3.26
N ALA A 114 -3.08 -15.97 -2.39
CA ALA A 114 -2.28 -15.66 -1.21
C ALA A 114 -3.12 -14.99 -0.11
N LEU A 115 -2.62 -15.08 1.11
CA LEU A 115 -3.02 -14.23 2.22
C LEU A 115 -1.78 -13.51 2.74
N GLU A 116 -1.89 -12.20 2.95
CA GLU A 116 -0.89 -11.41 3.64
C GLU A 116 -1.50 -10.58 4.76
N VAL A 117 -0.73 -10.38 5.80
CA VAL A 117 -1.08 -9.57 6.97
C VAL A 117 0.12 -8.69 7.28
N ILE A 118 -0.10 -7.38 7.33
CA ILE A 118 0.95 -6.41 7.60
C ILE A 118 0.54 -5.62 8.83
N LEU A 119 1.42 -5.62 9.83
CA LEU A 119 1.34 -4.66 10.93
C LEU A 119 2.35 -3.56 10.67
N THR A 120 1.93 -2.29 10.69
CA THR A 120 2.88 -1.17 10.51
C THR A 120 3.47 -0.75 11.86
N SER A 121 4.66 -0.13 11.85
CA SER A 121 5.09 0.70 12.98
C SER A 121 4.20 1.95 13.09
N PRO A 122 4.07 2.59 14.28
CA PRO A 122 3.38 3.86 14.40
C PRO A 122 3.90 4.94 13.43
N THR A 123 3.08 5.33 12.45
CA THR A 123 3.43 6.32 11.42
C THR A 123 2.32 7.33 11.24
N ALA A 124 2.68 8.58 10.98
CA ALA A 124 1.72 9.60 10.58
C ALA A 124 1.62 9.75 9.06
N LEU A 125 2.54 9.13 8.31
CA LEU A 125 2.82 9.48 6.93
C LEU A 125 2.86 8.22 6.07
N ALA A 126 2.14 8.24 4.95
CA ALA A 126 2.10 7.11 4.02
C ALA A 126 3.46 6.84 3.32
N TYR A 127 4.42 7.77 3.38
CA TYR A 127 5.75 7.61 2.78
C TYR A 127 6.82 7.13 3.76
N SER A 128 6.47 6.95 5.04
CA SER A 128 7.40 6.47 6.07
C SER A 128 6.85 5.27 6.80
N VAL A 129 6.06 4.45 6.12
CA VAL A 129 5.56 3.19 6.69
C VAL A 129 6.75 2.25 6.83
N THR A 130 6.89 1.65 8.01
CA THR A 130 7.76 0.50 8.22
C THR A 130 6.85 -0.71 8.39
N PRO A 131 6.75 -1.61 7.39
CA PRO A 131 5.90 -2.79 7.46
C PRO A 131 6.55 -3.91 8.27
N TYR A 132 5.70 -4.72 8.90
CA TYR A 132 6.05 -6.04 9.43
C TYR A 132 5.13 -7.06 8.76
N PRO A 133 5.50 -7.54 7.55
CA PRO A 133 4.64 -8.37 6.73
C PRO A 133 4.74 -9.86 7.10
N TYR A 134 3.62 -10.55 6.96
CA TYR A 134 3.46 -11.99 7.12
C TYR A 134 2.61 -12.48 5.96
N ALA A 135 3.19 -13.26 5.04
CA ALA A 135 2.50 -13.73 3.86
C ALA A 135 2.57 -15.25 3.75
N ASP A 136 1.50 -15.86 3.24
CA ASP A 136 1.41 -17.27 2.94
C ASP A 136 0.64 -17.48 1.63
N TYR A 137 1.32 -18.11 0.66
CA TYR A 137 0.80 -18.39 -0.68
C TYR A 137 -0.04 -19.69 -0.71
N GLU A 138 -0.08 -20.45 0.37
CA GLU A 138 -0.96 -21.62 0.53
C GLU A 138 -2.29 -21.26 1.21
N LEU A 139 -2.49 -19.98 1.57
CA LEU A 139 -3.69 -19.47 2.25
C LEU A 139 -4.53 -18.52 1.39
N GLY A 140 -4.42 -18.60 0.06
CA GLY A 140 -5.34 -17.93 -0.86
C GLY A 140 -6.69 -18.65 -1.02
N GLU A 141 -7.68 -17.96 -1.58
CA GLU A 141 -9.03 -18.51 -1.81
C GLU A 141 -9.04 -19.79 -2.66
N ASN A 142 -8.11 -19.95 -3.61
CA ASN A 142 -7.99 -21.18 -4.40
C ASN A 142 -7.66 -22.40 -3.52
N MET A 143 -6.89 -22.20 -2.45
CA MET A 143 -6.48 -23.28 -1.55
C MET A 143 -7.60 -23.67 -0.59
N ARG A 144 -8.53 -22.76 -0.29
CA ARG A 144 -9.77 -23.06 0.46
C ARG A 144 -10.56 -24.19 -0.19
N GLN A 145 -10.76 -24.13 -1.51
CA GLN A 145 -11.55 -25.11 -2.26
C GLN A 145 -10.84 -26.45 -2.44
N GLN A 146 -9.51 -26.44 -2.36
CA GLN A 146 -8.68 -27.64 -2.47
C GLN A 146 -8.53 -28.36 -1.12
N ASN A 147 -8.93 -27.72 -0.01
CA ASN A 147 -8.82 -28.31 1.30
C ASN A 147 -10.01 -29.27 1.55
N PRO A 148 -9.76 -30.56 1.85
CA PRO A 148 -10.82 -31.51 2.16
C PRO A 148 -11.58 -31.16 3.45
N ASP A 149 -10.98 -30.33 4.32
CA ASP A 149 -11.62 -29.79 5.52
C ASP A 149 -11.47 -28.27 5.55
N GLU A 150 -12.56 -27.57 5.22
CA GLU A 150 -12.58 -26.11 5.22
C GLU A 150 -12.28 -25.53 6.62
N SER A 151 -12.63 -26.24 7.70
CA SER A 151 -12.32 -25.77 9.05
C SER A 151 -10.82 -25.69 9.31
N PHE A 152 -10.06 -26.67 8.81
CA PHE A 152 -8.60 -26.68 8.88
C PHE A 152 -7.99 -25.50 8.12
N TYR A 153 -8.49 -25.18 6.93
CA TYR A 153 -8.08 -23.98 6.19
C TYR A 153 -8.25 -22.71 7.04
N TRP A 154 -9.43 -22.52 7.64
CA TRP A 154 -9.70 -21.34 8.45
C TRP A 154 -8.91 -21.27 9.76
N GLU A 155 -8.52 -22.41 10.34
CA GLU A 155 -7.57 -22.44 11.46
C GLU A 155 -6.19 -21.90 11.05
N GLN A 156 -5.70 -22.27 9.86
CA GLN A 156 -4.42 -21.76 9.36
C GLN A 156 -4.49 -20.26 9.04
N VAL A 157 -5.59 -19.81 8.41
CA VAL A 157 -5.85 -18.37 8.21
C VAL A 157 -5.86 -17.63 9.55
N ARG A 158 -6.54 -18.18 10.56
CA ARG A 158 -6.57 -17.60 11.92
C ARG A 158 -5.17 -17.51 12.52
N HIS A 159 -4.36 -18.54 12.34
CA HIS A 159 -2.98 -18.57 12.81
C HIS A 159 -2.15 -17.44 12.20
N LEU A 160 -2.20 -17.27 10.86
CA LEU A 160 -1.47 -16.18 10.19
C LEU A 160 -1.97 -14.80 10.65
N LEU A 161 -3.29 -14.58 10.71
CA LEU A 161 -3.88 -13.33 11.22
C LEU A 161 -3.45 -12.99 12.65
N SER A 162 -3.29 -13.99 13.51
CA SER A 162 -2.90 -13.79 14.91
C SER A 162 -1.40 -13.53 15.08
N THR A 163 -0.58 -13.92 14.09
CA THR A 163 0.88 -13.91 14.20
C THR A 163 1.47 -12.51 14.49
N PRO A 164 1.08 -11.43 13.79
CA PRO A 164 1.59 -10.09 14.10
C PRO A 164 1.26 -9.64 15.54
N LEU A 165 0.07 -9.99 16.03
CA LEU A 165 -0.42 -9.62 17.36
C LEU A 165 0.30 -10.39 18.49
N LEU A 166 0.79 -11.59 18.19
CA LEU A 166 1.59 -12.39 19.11
C LEU A 166 3.06 -11.95 19.14
N ARG A 167 3.60 -11.53 17.99
CA ARG A 167 5.01 -11.17 17.85
C ARG A 167 5.31 -9.72 18.22
N HIS A 168 4.32 -8.84 18.15
CA HIS A 168 4.47 -7.42 18.46
C HIS A 168 3.46 -7.01 19.54
N VAL A 169 3.93 -6.29 20.56
CA VAL A 169 3.09 -5.77 21.67
C VAL A 169 2.32 -4.51 21.24
N TRP A 170 2.21 -4.27 19.94
CA TRP A 170 1.65 -3.04 19.42
C TRP A 170 0.17 -3.20 19.11
N LYS A 171 -0.60 -2.14 19.41
CA LYS A 171 -2.06 -2.14 19.23
C LYS A 171 -2.40 -1.39 17.95
N PRO A 172 -2.99 -2.07 16.94
CA PRO A 172 -3.43 -1.39 15.74
C PRO A 172 -4.54 -0.41 16.10
N THR A 173 -4.49 0.78 15.51
CA THR A 173 -5.54 1.80 15.61
C THR A 173 -6.51 1.72 14.42
N ARG A 174 -6.08 1.08 13.32
CA ARG A 174 -6.85 0.96 12.09
C ARG A 174 -6.70 -0.41 11.43
N VAL A 175 -7.75 -0.84 10.75
CA VAL A 175 -7.75 -2.03 9.88
C VAL A 175 -8.04 -1.63 8.43
N VAL A 176 -7.22 -2.16 7.52
CA VAL A 176 -7.40 -1.98 6.07
C VAL A 176 -7.50 -3.34 5.40
N MET A 177 -8.62 -3.63 4.74
CA MET A 177 -8.79 -4.85 3.94
C MET A 177 -8.52 -4.54 2.47
N TYR A 178 -7.70 -5.36 1.81
CA TYR A 178 -7.36 -5.18 0.39
C TYR A 178 -7.15 -6.53 -0.31
N GLY A 179 -7.02 -6.51 -1.64
CA GLY A 179 -6.94 -7.71 -2.47
C GLY A 179 -8.25 -8.07 -3.17
N ASP A 180 -8.18 -8.95 -4.16
CA ASP A 180 -9.32 -9.33 -5.02
C ASP A 180 -10.39 -10.17 -4.30
N ARG A 181 -10.05 -10.72 -3.13
CA ARG A 181 -10.96 -11.49 -2.27
C ARG A 181 -11.27 -10.83 -0.93
N SER A 182 -10.85 -9.58 -0.71
CA SER A 182 -11.02 -8.87 0.57
C SER A 182 -12.48 -8.65 1.03
N ASN A 183 -13.43 -8.73 0.08
CA ASN A 183 -14.86 -8.64 0.34
C ASN A 183 -15.48 -9.97 0.82
N ASP A 184 -14.70 -11.06 0.93
CA ASP A 184 -15.17 -12.31 1.51
C ASP A 184 -15.66 -12.09 2.96
N THR A 185 -16.91 -12.46 3.21
CA THR A 185 -17.58 -12.19 4.49
C THR A 185 -16.96 -13.00 5.63
N GLN A 186 -16.54 -14.24 5.35
CA GLN A 186 -15.95 -15.11 6.35
C GLN A 186 -14.56 -14.63 6.74
N MET A 187 -13.76 -14.19 5.78
CA MET A 187 -12.47 -13.55 6.02
C MET A 187 -12.61 -12.31 6.90
N GLN A 188 -13.54 -11.41 6.56
CA GLN A 188 -13.80 -10.21 7.37
C GLN A 188 -14.27 -10.52 8.78
N GLN A 189 -15.13 -11.54 8.95
CA GLN A 189 -15.59 -11.98 10.26
C GLN A 189 -14.45 -12.59 11.07
N LEU A 190 -13.59 -13.38 10.42
CA LEU A 190 -12.44 -14.01 11.07
C LEU A 190 -11.43 -12.95 11.51
N SER A 191 -11.07 -11.98 10.67
CA SER A 191 -10.21 -10.85 11.05
C SER A 191 -10.76 -10.07 12.24
N LYS A 192 -12.08 -9.80 12.26
CA LYS A 192 -12.75 -9.18 13.43
C LYS A 192 -12.66 -10.06 14.67
N GLY A 193 -12.88 -11.36 14.52
CA GLY A 193 -12.82 -12.33 15.62
C GLY A 193 -11.42 -12.40 16.23
N VAL A 194 -10.38 -12.41 15.39
CA VAL A 194 -8.98 -12.37 15.83
C VAL A 194 -8.71 -11.10 16.62
N LEU A 195 -9.01 -9.91 16.06
CA LEU A 195 -8.75 -8.65 16.78
C LEU A 195 -9.50 -8.56 18.12
N LYS A 196 -10.74 -9.05 18.20
CA LYS A 196 -11.50 -9.14 19.46
C LYS A 196 -10.93 -10.12 20.47
N ALA A 197 -10.25 -11.17 20.03
CA ALA A 197 -9.60 -12.12 20.94
C ALA A 197 -8.32 -11.54 21.58
N PHE A 198 -7.69 -10.56 20.92
CA PHE A 198 -6.40 -10.00 21.34
C PHE A 198 -6.50 -8.59 21.95
N LEU A 199 -7.55 -7.84 21.66
CA LEU A 199 -7.72 -6.45 22.08
C LEU A 199 -8.99 -6.30 22.91
N ALA A 200 -8.93 -5.43 23.94
CA ALA A 200 -10.12 -5.06 24.70
C ALA A 200 -11.15 -4.32 23.81
N ASP A 201 -12.40 -4.23 24.26
CA ASP A 201 -13.47 -3.60 23.48
C ASP A 201 -13.20 -2.11 23.19
N GLU A 202 -12.58 -1.40 24.14
CA GLU A 202 -12.17 0.01 24.00
C GLU A 202 -10.90 0.22 23.15
N GLU A 203 -10.19 -0.85 22.82
CA GLU A 203 -8.95 -0.84 22.03
C GLU A 203 -9.17 -1.35 20.61
N GLN A 204 -10.42 -1.60 20.22
CA GLN A 204 -10.74 -2.10 18.89
C GLN A 204 -10.39 -1.06 17.81
N PRO A 205 -9.65 -1.46 16.76
CA PRO A 205 -9.26 -0.54 15.70
C PRO A 205 -10.45 -0.11 14.84
N ASP A 206 -10.32 1.09 14.28
CA ASP A 206 -11.26 1.59 13.28
C ASP A 206 -11.07 0.86 11.95
N TRP A 207 -12.18 0.39 11.38
CA TRP A 207 -12.16 -0.24 10.06
C TRP A 207 -12.32 0.82 8.98
N VAL A 208 -11.39 0.87 8.02
CA VAL A 208 -11.53 1.76 6.87
C VAL A 208 -12.72 1.34 6.03
N LYS A 209 -13.70 2.25 5.89
CA LYS A 209 -14.97 2.05 5.17
C LYS A 209 -15.23 3.18 4.18
N ASP A 210 -14.21 3.53 3.41
CA ASP A 210 -14.35 4.53 2.36
C ASP A 210 -14.84 3.90 1.03
N LYS A 211 -14.78 4.67 -0.05
CA LYS A 211 -15.24 4.23 -1.39
C LYS A 211 -14.11 3.66 -2.25
N VAL A 212 -12.92 3.47 -1.68
CA VAL A 212 -11.78 2.92 -2.43
C VAL A 212 -12.08 1.46 -2.73
N ASN A 213 -11.91 1.06 -3.99
CA ASN A 213 -12.04 -0.34 -4.36
C ASN A 213 -10.81 -1.10 -3.84
N PRO A 214 -10.97 -2.08 -2.92
CA PRO A 214 -9.83 -2.78 -2.31
C PRO A 214 -8.97 -3.56 -3.31
N VAL A 215 -9.54 -3.94 -4.47
CA VAL A 215 -8.82 -4.60 -5.55
C VAL A 215 -7.79 -3.66 -6.21
N PHE A 216 -8.11 -2.36 -6.26
CA PHE A 216 -7.29 -1.36 -6.94
C PHE A 216 -6.56 -0.41 -5.99
N ALA A 217 -6.66 -0.62 -4.67
CA ALA A 217 -6.09 0.27 -3.66
C ALA A 217 -4.59 0.54 -3.93
N GLY A 218 -3.76 -0.49 -4.13
CA GLY A 218 -2.34 -0.30 -4.43
C GLY A 218 -2.09 0.58 -5.67
N ALA A 219 -2.80 0.34 -6.78
CA ALA A 219 -2.66 1.12 -8.00
C ALA A 219 -3.15 2.57 -7.84
N MET A 220 -4.27 2.79 -7.16
CA MET A 220 -4.80 4.12 -6.87
C MET A 220 -3.84 4.92 -5.99
N GLY A 221 -3.26 4.27 -4.99
CA GLY A 221 -2.25 4.88 -4.12
C GLY A 221 -0.96 5.25 -4.83
N ALA A 222 -0.46 4.38 -5.70
CA ALA A 222 0.68 4.70 -6.55
C ALA A 222 0.39 5.93 -7.42
N ALA A 223 -0.81 6.00 -8.02
CA ALA A 223 -1.24 7.18 -8.78
C ALA A 223 -1.33 8.45 -7.91
N GLU A 224 -1.81 8.35 -6.66
CA GLU A 224 -1.79 9.47 -5.71
C GLU A 224 -0.38 9.96 -5.43
N PHE A 225 0.59 9.06 -5.28
CA PHE A 225 1.97 9.48 -5.10
C PHE A 225 2.60 10.05 -6.38
N THR A 226 2.25 9.58 -7.58
CA THR A 226 2.75 10.18 -8.83
C THR A 226 2.34 11.64 -8.97
N LYS A 227 1.14 12.04 -8.52
CA LYS A 227 0.73 13.46 -8.48
C LYS A 227 1.72 14.33 -7.69
N ARG A 228 2.45 13.71 -6.76
CA ARG A 228 3.41 14.37 -5.87
C ARG A 228 4.80 14.55 -6.47
N GLU A 229 5.16 13.81 -7.53
CA GLU A 229 6.43 13.99 -8.23
C GLU A 229 6.63 15.47 -8.63
N LEU A 230 5.54 16.13 -9.05
CA LEU A 230 5.51 17.55 -9.39
C LEU A 230 5.94 18.50 -8.25
N PHE A 231 5.91 18.04 -7.00
CA PHE A 231 6.18 18.82 -5.79
C PHE A 231 7.51 18.46 -5.12
N TRP A 232 8.08 17.28 -5.39
CA TRP A 232 9.40 16.88 -4.88
C TRP A 232 10.54 17.17 -5.86
N ASN A 233 10.30 17.06 -7.17
CA ASN A 233 11.33 17.28 -8.21
C ASN A 233 11.44 18.73 -8.69
N LYS A 234 10.88 19.68 -7.93
CA LYS A 234 10.95 21.10 -8.29
C LYS A 234 11.64 21.89 -7.19
N GLU A 235 12.89 22.26 -7.45
CA GLU A 235 13.53 23.49 -6.95
C GLU A 235 12.78 24.74 -7.46
N LYS A 236 11.45 24.74 -7.46
CA LYS A 236 10.66 25.89 -7.88
C LYS A 236 10.23 26.65 -6.63
N PRO A 237 10.51 27.97 -6.57
CA PRO A 237 10.07 28.79 -5.46
C PRO A 237 8.57 28.63 -5.21
N ILE A 238 8.19 28.57 -3.93
CA ILE A 238 6.80 28.43 -3.44
C ILE A 238 5.84 29.43 -4.13
N SER A 239 6.34 30.58 -4.62
CA SER A 239 5.58 31.57 -5.37
C SER A 239 5.01 31.08 -6.71
N GLU A 240 5.52 30.00 -7.31
CA GLU A 240 5.00 29.43 -8.57
C GLU A 240 3.93 28.34 -8.37
N LEU A 241 3.79 27.79 -7.16
CA LEU A 241 2.83 26.72 -6.84
C LEU A 241 1.41 27.24 -6.49
N ALA A 242 1.21 28.56 -6.49
CA ALA A 242 -0.07 29.20 -6.18
C ALA A 242 -1.08 29.20 -7.35
N SER A 243 -0.72 28.63 -8.51
CA SER A 243 -1.67 28.45 -9.61
C SER A 243 -2.31 27.07 -9.50
N PRO A 244 -3.65 26.95 -9.45
CA PRO A 244 -4.30 25.65 -9.40
C PRO A 244 -3.90 24.82 -10.63
N PRO A 245 -3.66 23.49 -10.47
CA PRO A 245 -3.33 22.65 -11.60
C PRO A 245 -4.47 22.71 -12.62
N LYS A 246 -4.10 22.93 -13.89
CA LYS A 246 -5.06 22.81 -15.00
C LYS A 246 -5.49 21.35 -15.07
N VAL A 247 -6.74 21.09 -14.73
CA VAL A 247 -7.39 19.80 -14.92
C VAL A 247 -7.60 19.65 -16.43
N TYR A 248 -6.89 18.72 -17.05
CA TYR A 248 -7.23 18.23 -18.37
C TYR A 248 -8.23 17.10 -18.16
N LEU A 249 -9.47 17.32 -18.63
CA LEU A 249 -10.55 16.33 -18.69
C LEU A 249 -10.34 15.39 -19.87
#